data_AF-A0A1X7T4A8-F1
#
_entry.id   AF-A0A1X7T4A8-F1
#
_cell.length_a   1.000
_cell.length_b   1.000
_cell.length_c   1.000
_cell.angle_alpha   90.00
_cell.angle_beta   90.00
_cell.angle_gamma   90.00
#
_symmetry.space_group_name_H-M   'P 1'
#
loop_
_entity.id
_entity.type
_entity.pdbx_description
1 polymer ?
#
loop_
_entity_poly.entity_id
_entity_poly.type
_entity_poly.pdbx_seq_one_letter_code
_entity_poly.pdbx_strand_id
1 'polypeptide(L)'
;MEDVSLYEFVANYKFHKIKNGEREYKLRSKPVLPNHRKFNPMQEAERDNFYYSLIFLFVPFRDESTLVMEWETMEEAFRRHREASIRGIENHFNKLQKLLEAERNWKKIVDARNKAGFTEELPDNKEDDEPQLLGEIIEAVADIADMHINVPILTLEQREAMLNVDQKRIFDKIKVIL
;
A
#
# COMPACT_ATOMS: atom_id res chain seq x y z
N MET A 1 7.95 3.13 -10.41
CA MET A 1 8.53 3.96 -9.33
C MET A 1 7.72 5.24 -9.29
N GLU A 2 6.41 5.13 -9.03
CA GLU A 2 5.44 6.16 -9.43
C GLU A 2 5.05 7.12 -8.29
N ASP A 3 5.36 6.76 -7.03
CA ASP A 3 4.96 7.52 -5.84
C ASP A 3 6.14 7.88 -4.92
N VAL A 4 7.40 7.65 -5.34
CA VAL A 4 8.57 7.85 -4.48
C VAL A 4 9.27 9.14 -4.86
N SER A 5 9.35 10.09 -3.92
CA SER A 5 10.08 11.34 -4.10
C SER A 5 11.60 11.11 -4.15
N LEU A 6 12.35 12.05 -4.74
CA LEU A 6 13.80 11.94 -4.76
C LEU A 6 14.37 11.88 -3.34
N TYR A 7 13.82 12.67 -2.41
CA TYR A 7 14.18 12.64 -1.00
C TYR A 7 14.05 11.25 -0.40
N GLU A 8 12.91 10.59 -0.57
CA GLU A 8 12.69 9.23 -0.06
C GLU A 8 13.64 8.23 -0.72
N PHE A 9 13.89 8.38 -2.02
CA PHE A 9 14.83 7.53 -2.72
C PHE A 9 16.25 7.67 -2.15
N VAL A 10 16.79 8.88 -2.04
CA VAL A 10 18.16 9.07 -1.54
C VAL A 10 18.29 8.81 -0.03
N ALA A 11 17.21 9.00 0.73
CA ALA A 11 17.17 8.67 2.15
C ALA A 11 17.25 7.16 2.39
N ASN A 12 16.57 6.36 1.56
CA ASN A 12 16.44 4.92 1.77
C ASN A 12 17.43 4.08 0.95
N TYR A 13 17.94 4.60 -0.17
CA TYR A 13 18.79 3.84 -1.08
C TYR A 13 20.20 4.42 -1.16
N LYS A 14 21.18 3.53 -1.40
CA LYS A 14 22.56 3.91 -1.73
C LYS A 14 22.95 3.30 -3.05
N PHE A 15 23.74 4.04 -3.82
CA PHE A 15 24.38 3.49 -5.01
C PHE A 15 25.20 2.25 -4.65
N HIS A 16 25.08 1.19 -5.45
CA HIS A 16 25.84 -0.03 -5.27
C HIS A 16 26.89 -0.22 -6.36
N LYS A 17 26.46 -0.31 -7.63
CA LYS A 17 27.33 -0.53 -8.78
C LYS A 17 26.58 -0.25 -10.09
N ILE A 18 27.29 -0.26 -11.20
CA ILE A 18 26.70 -0.30 -12.54
C ILE A 18 26.76 -1.73 -13.05
N LYS A 19 25.65 -2.25 -13.59
CA LYS A 19 25.57 -3.57 -14.20
C LYS A 19 24.86 -3.42 -15.54
N ASN A 20 25.49 -3.84 -16.63
CA ASN A 20 24.95 -3.74 -18.00
C ASN A 20 24.53 -2.31 -18.42
N GLY A 21 25.24 -1.28 -17.94
CA GLY A 21 24.90 0.13 -18.22
C GLY A 21 23.83 0.72 -17.31
N GLU A 22 23.17 -0.10 -16.48
CA GLU A 22 22.17 0.36 -15.52
C GLU A 22 22.78 0.55 -14.13
N ARG A 23 22.33 1.59 -13.41
CA ARG A 23 22.74 1.85 -12.02
C ARG A 23 21.92 0.98 -11.08
N GLU A 24 22.60 0.13 -10.32
CA GLU A 24 22.01 -0.69 -9.27
C GLU A 24 22.11 0.03 -7.91
N TYR A 25 21.00 0.07 -7.19
CA TYR A 25 20.88 0.68 -5.87
C TYR A 25 20.51 -0.38 -4.83
N LYS A 26 21.00 -0.21 -3.61
CA LYS A 26 20.69 -1.08 -2.46
C LYS A 26 19.97 -0.31 -1.38
N LEU A 27 18.97 -0.97 -0.77
CA LEU A 27 18.30 -0.45 0.42
C LEU A 27 19.32 -0.31 1.55
N ARG A 28 19.24 0.81 2.27
CA ARG A 28 20.04 1.07 3.46
C ARG A 28 19.43 0.35 4.65
N SER A 29 20.26 -0.02 5.62
CA SER A 29 19.79 -0.56 6.90
C SER A 29 19.11 0.49 7.78
N LYS A 30 19.45 1.77 7.60
CA LYS A 30 18.83 2.92 8.26
C LYS A 30 18.67 4.08 7.26
N PRO A 31 17.54 4.79 7.27
CA PRO A 31 17.39 6.00 6.47
C PRO A 31 18.41 7.07 6.85
N VAL A 32 18.85 7.87 5.88
CA VAL A 32 19.73 9.01 6.10
C VAL A 32 19.02 10.31 5.75
N LEU A 33 19.36 11.39 6.43
CA LEU A 33 18.89 12.72 6.06
C LEU A 33 19.74 13.23 4.89
N PRO A 34 19.19 13.39 3.67
CA PRO A 34 19.94 13.87 2.54
C PRO A 34 20.36 15.33 2.74
N ASN A 35 21.63 15.63 2.53
CA ASN A 35 22.10 17.02 2.46
C ASN A 35 21.64 17.64 1.14
N HIS A 36 21.10 18.85 1.20
CA HIS A 36 20.79 19.67 0.03
C HIS A 36 21.46 21.03 0.14
N ARG A 37 21.60 21.74 -0.99
CA ARG A 37 22.19 23.07 -1.03
C ARG A 37 21.38 24.03 -0.15
N LYS A 38 22.08 24.85 0.64
CA LYS A 38 21.46 25.93 1.40
C LYS A 38 21.25 27.14 0.49
N PHE A 39 20.06 27.71 0.54
CA PHE A 39 19.69 28.94 -0.14
C PHE A 39 19.19 29.95 0.90
N ASN A 40 19.35 31.23 0.63
CA ASN A 40 18.72 32.29 1.39
C ASN A 40 17.44 32.76 0.68
N PRO A 41 16.25 32.31 1.10
CA PRO A 41 14.99 32.68 0.43
C PRO A 41 14.68 34.18 0.53
N MET A 42 15.34 34.92 1.42
CA MET A 42 15.20 36.38 1.52
C MET A 42 15.93 37.12 0.40
N GLN A 43 16.86 36.45 -0.29
CA GLN A 43 17.51 36.99 -1.48
C GLN A 43 16.71 36.60 -2.72
N GLU A 44 16.22 37.60 -3.45
CA GLU A 44 15.41 37.40 -4.66
C GLU A 44 16.10 36.50 -5.69
N ALA A 45 17.41 36.67 -5.89
CA ALA A 45 18.21 35.84 -6.80
C ALA A 45 18.30 34.35 -6.40
N GLU A 46 18.07 34.01 -5.13
CA GLU A 46 18.13 32.62 -4.64
C GLU A 46 16.74 32.03 -4.37
N ARG A 47 15.68 32.85 -4.36
CA ARG A 47 14.33 32.46 -3.97
C ARG A 47 13.73 31.40 -4.88
N ASP A 48 13.83 31.57 -6.19
CA ASP A 48 13.30 30.60 -7.14
C ASP A 48 14.06 29.28 -7.07
N ASN A 49 15.39 29.34 -6.95
CA ASN A 49 16.23 28.17 -6.77
C ASN A 49 15.91 27.41 -5.48
N PHE A 50 15.57 28.13 -4.41
CA PHE A 50 15.12 27.53 -3.16
C PHE A 50 13.83 26.74 -3.34
N TYR A 51 12.77 27.37 -3.88
CA TYR A 51 11.48 26.69 -4.04
C TYR A 51 11.54 25.55 -5.05
N TYR A 52 12.23 25.73 -6.18
CA TYR A 52 12.46 24.67 -7.14
C TYR A 52 13.17 23.46 -6.50
N SER A 53 14.21 23.71 -5.69
CA SER A 53 14.91 22.63 -4.98
C SER A 53 14.01 21.85 -4.03
N LEU A 54 13.07 22.53 -3.35
CA LEU A 54 12.08 21.87 -2.49
C LEU A 54 11.12 21.00 -3.31
N ILE A 55 10.59 21.52 -4.41
CA ILE A 55 9.69 20.77 -5.30
C ILE A 55 10.42 19.52 -5.83
N PHE A 56 11.61 19.71 -6.40
CA PHE A 56 12.42 18.64 -6.98
C PHE A 56 12.76 17.52 -5.98
N LEU A 57 12.95 17.86 -4.71
CA LEU A 57 13.27 16.87 -3.67
C LEU A 57 12.03 16.12 -3.16
N PHE A 58 10.92 16.83 -2.91
CA PHE A 58 9.82 16.30 -2.12
C PHE A 58 8.58 15.92 -2.93
N VAL A 59 8.44 16.41 -4.17
CA VAL A 59 7.32 16.05 -5.03
C VAL A 59 7.72 14.83 -5.86
N PRO A 60 6.98 13.72 -5.84
CA PRO A 60 7.18 12.63 -6.79
C PRO A 60 6.88 13.09 -8.22
N PHE A 61 7.77 12.79 -9.17
CA PHE A 61 7.59 13.16 -10.58
C PHE A 61 8.18 12.10 -11.50
N ARG A 62 7.65 12.03 -12.73
CA ARG A 62 8.21 11.23 -13.83
C ARG A 62 8.91 12.09 -14.86
N ASP A 63 8.39 13.29 -15.04
CA ASP A 63 8.89 14.31 -15.95
C ASP A 63 8.97 15.62 -15.18
N GLU A 64 10.12 16.29 -15.29
CA GLU A 64 10.39 17.56 -14.63
C GLU A 64 9.43 18.65 -15.11
N SER A 65 8.91 18.56 -16.34
CA SER A 65 7.90 19.48 -16.87
C SER A 65 6.61 19.52 -16.05
N THR A 66 6.34 18.48 -15.25
CA THR A 66 5.15 18.40 -14.38
C THR A 66 5.34 19.13 -13.04
N LEU A 67 6.57 19.50 -12.72
CA LEU A 67 6.89 20.16 -11.45
C LEU A 67 6.41 21.62 -11.45
N VAL A 68 6.59 22.32 -12.57
CA VAL A 68 6.34 23.75 -12.71
C VAL A 68 5.63 24.04 -14.05
N MET A 69 4.48 24.70 -13.98
CA MET A 69 3.71 25.13 -15.16
C MET A 69 4.29 26.42 -15.76
N GLU A 70 4.09 26.63 -17.07
CA GLU A 70 4.67 27.78 -17.79
C GLU A 70 4.29 29.16 -17.23
N TRP A 71 3.14 29.28 -16.56
CA TRP A 71 2.57 30.54 -16.07
C TRP A 71 2.73 30.76 -14.56
N GLU A 72 3.38 29.86 -13.84
CA GLU A 72 3.55 29.97 -12.39
C GLU A 72 5.01 30.25 -12.00
N THR A 73 5.19 31.04 -10.94
CA THR A 73 6.48 31.16 -10.26
C THR A 73 6.83 29.88 -9.49
N MET A 74 8.10 29.70 -9.14
CA MET A 74 8.53 28.53 -8.35
C MET A 74 7.83 28.46 -6.98
N GLU A 75 7.57 29.62 -6.37
CA GLU A 75 6.83 29.69 -5.11
C GLU A 75 5.36 29.28 -5.26
N GLU A 76 4.70 29.69 -6.35
CA GLU A 76 3.33 29.29 -6.67
C GLU A 76 3.23 27.79 -6.92
N ALA A 77 4.15 27.24 -7.70
CA ALA A 77 4.26 25.80 -7.92
C ALA A 77 4.40 25.04 -6.60
N PHE A 78 5.29 25.50 -5.71
CA PHE A 78 5.50 24.89 -4.40
C PHE A 78 4.23 24.93 -3.55
N ARG A 79 3.55 26.08 -3.50
CA ARG A 79 2.28 26.23 -2.76
C ARG A 79 1.21 25.29 -3.30
N ARG A 80 1.06 25.18 -4.62
CA ARG A 80 0.11 24.27 -5.27
C ARG A 80 0.37 22.81 -4.89
N HIS A 81 1.62 22.34 -4.95
CA HIS A 81 2.00 20.99 -4.55
C HIS A 81 1.78 20.74 -3.05
N ARG A 82 2.14 21.71 -2.21
CA ARG A 82 1.91 21.64 -0.76
C ARG A 82 0.43 21.49 -0.43
N GLU A 83 -0.42 22.30 -1.03
CA GLU A 83 -1.87 22.23 -0.82
C GLU A 83 -2.48 20.92 -1.32
N ALA A 84 -2.04 20.43 -2.49
CA ALA A 84 -2.47 19.13 -3.00
C ALA A 84 -2.07 18.00 -2.04
N SER A 85 -0.86 18.04 -1.49
CA SER A 85 -0.39 17.07 -0.50
C SER A 85 -1.21 17.10 0.79
N ILE A 86 -1.53 18.28 1.31
CA ILE A 86 -2.37 18.45 2.51
C ILE A 86 -3.76 17.85 2.27
N ARG A 87 -4.40 18.20 1.15
CA ARG A 87 -5.71 17.62 0.77
C ARG A 87 -5.66 16.10 0.65
N GLY A 88 -4.57 15.57 0.09
CA GLY A 88 -4.33 14.12 0.02
C GLY A 88 -4.31 13.48 1.41
N ILE A 89 -3.53 14.04 2.33
CA ILE A 89 -3.43 13.57 3.72
C ILE A 89 -4.79 13.61 4.42
N GLU A 90 -5.54 14.71 4.30
CA GLU A 90 -6.87 14.85 4.87
C GLU A 90 -7.83 13.77 4.34
N ASN A 91 -7.80 13.51 3.03
CA ASN A 91 -8.62 12.48 2.41
C ASN A 91 -8.25 11.07 2.91
N HIS A 92 -6.96 10.76 3.04
CA HIS A 92 -6.52 9.48 3.60
C HIS A 92 -6.92 9.32 5.06
N PHE A 93 -6.76 10.38 5.86
CA PHE A 93 -7.16 10.39 7.26
C PHE A 93 -8.67 10.15 7.42
N ASN A 94 -9.50 10.83 6.64
CA ASN A 94 -10.96 10.63 6.64
C ASN A 94 -11.36 9.19 6.29
N LYS A 95 -10.67 8.56 5.32
CA LYS A 95 -10.89 7.14 5.00
C LYS A 95 -10.53 6.22 6.16
N LEU A 96 -9.39 6.47 6.82
CA LEU A 96 -8.97 5.71 8.00
C LEU A 96 -9.96 5.85 9.16
N GLN A 97 -10.50 7.05 9.39
CA GLN A 97 -11.52 7.25 10.42
C GLN A 97 -12.78 6.40 10.16
N LYS A 98 -13.27 6.37 8.91
CA LYS A 98 -14.42 5.53 8.54
C LYS A 98 -14.16 4.04 8.72
N LEU A 99 -12.95 3.57 8.37
CA LEU A 99 -12.55 2.18 8.60
C LEU A 99 -12.52 1.82 10.09
N LEU A 100 -11.95 2.68 10.93
CA LEU A 100 -11.93 2.48 12.38
C LEU A 100 -13.33 2.48 12.99
N GLU A 101 -14.24 3.31 12.46
CA GLU A 101 -15.64 3.31 12.88
C GLU A 101 -16.34 2.00 12.50
N ALA A 102 -16.13 1.50 11.27
CA ALA A 102 -16.64 0.21 10.83
C ALA A 102 -16.13 -0.94 11.70
N GLU A 103 -14.84 -0.95 12.04
CA GLU A 103 -14.24 -1.96 12.94
C GLU A 103 -14.87 -1.94 14.34
N ARG A 104 -15.09 -0.74 14.90
CA ARG A 104 -15.77 -0.59 16.20
C ARG A 104 -17.22 -1.08 16.15
N ASN A 105 -17.94 -0.77 15.07
CA ASN A 105 -19.33 -1.20 14.90
C ASN A 105 -19.42 -2.72 14.74
N TRP A 106 -18.53 -3.32 13.95
CA TRP A 106 -18.41 -4.77 13.83
C TRP A 106 -18.18 -5.43 15.20
N LYS A 107 -17.26 -4.89 16.00
CA LYS A 107 -16.98 -5.40 17.34
C LYS A 107 -18.23 -5.37 18.25
N LYS A 108 -19.00 -4.28 18.22
CA LYS A 108 -20.26 -4.18 18.98
C LYS A 108 -21.28 -5.25 18.56
N ILE A 109 -21.39 -5.54 17.27
CA ILE A 109 -22.30 -6.56 16.74
C ILE A 109 -21.88 -7.95 17.24
N VAL A 110 -20.58 -8.28 17.14
CA VAL A 110 -20.03 -9.55 17.63
C VAL A 110 -20.25 -9.70 19.15
N ASP A 111 -19.96 -8.66 19.93
CA ASP A 111 -20.14 -8.67 21.38
C ASP A 111 -21.62 -8.83 21.77
N ALA A 112 -22.53 -8.15 21.05
CA ALA A 112 -23.97 -8.27 21.27
C ALA A 112 -24.47 -9.70 20.96
N ARG A 113 -24.02 -10.31 19.87
CA ARG A 113 -24.36 -11.70 19.50
C ARG A 113 -23.88 -12.69 20.57
N ASN A 114 -22.64 -12.53 21.03
CA ASN A 114 -22.07 -13.37 22.08
C ASN A 114 -22.82 -13.21 23.41
N LYS A 115 -23.21 -11.98 23.77
CA LYS A 115 -23.93 -11.71 25.02
C LYS A 115 -25.39 -12.16 25.00
N ALA A 116 -26.05 -12.10 23.83
CA ALA A 116 -27.42 -12.56 23.65
C ALA A 116 -27.55 -14.10 23.74
N GLY A 117 -26.45 -14.82 23.96
CA GLY A 117 -26.48 -16.28 24.14
C GLY A 117 -26.89 -17.00 22.85
N PHE A 118 -26.62 -16.43 21.68
CA PHE A 118 -26.79 -17.12 20.39
C PHE A 118 -25.80 -18.30 20.29
N THR A 119 -26.16 -19.39 20.98
CA THR A 119 -25.69 -20.77 20.81
C THR A 119 -26.81 -21.62 20.19
N GLU A 120 -27.65 -21.01 19.34
CA GLU A 120 -28.73 -21.71 18.67
C GLU A 120 -28.19 -22.39 17.42
N GLU A 121 -28.14 -23.72 17.46
CA GLU A 121 -28.26 -24.55 16.26
C GLU A 121 -29.52 -24.09 15.51
N LEU A 122 -29.39 -23.83 14.21
CA LEU A 122 -30.44 -23.32 13.34
C LEU A 122 -31.71 -24.20 13.45
N PRO A 123 -32.90 -23.64 13.73
CA PRO A 123 -34.14 -24.41 13.65
C PRO A 123 -34.48 -24.67 12.18
N ASP A 124 -34.66 -25.96 11.88
CA ASP A 124 -34.96 -26.50 10.55
C ASP A 124 -36.33 -25.99 10.03
N ASN A 125 -36.30 -25.44 8.82
CA ASN A 125 -37.37 -25.32 7.83
C ASN A 125 -38.76 -24.80 8.27
N LYS A 126 -39.06 -23.54 7.93
CA LYS A 126 -40.33 -23.17 7.27
C LYS A 126 -40.07 -22.14 6.17
N GLU A 127 -40.49 -22.50 4.96
CA GLU A 127 -40.43 -21.69 3.74
C GLU A 127 -41.21 -20.38 3.93
N ASP A 128 -40.56 -19.27 3.61
CA ASP A 128 -41.10 -17.91 3.64
C ASP A 128 -40.85 -17.29 2.26
N ASP A 129 -41.92 -16.80 1.63
CA ASP A 129 -41.98 -16.36 0.21
C ASP A 129 -41.46 -14.92 0.00
N GLU A 130 -40.73 -14.35 0.96
CA GLU A 130 -39.93 -13.13 0.73
C GLU A 130 -38.63 -13.49 -0.03
N PRO A 131 -38.14 -12.65 -0.97
CA PRO A 131 -36.80 -12.86 -1.52
C PRO A 131 -35.78 -12.74 -0.39
N GLN A 132 -35.38 -13.89 0.12
CA GLN A 132 -34.48 -14.02 1.25
C GLN A 132 -33.11 -13.51 0.83
N LEU A 133 -32.85 -12.25 1.18
CA LEU A 133 -31.55 -11.59 1.10
C LEU A 133 -30.44 -12.48 1.69
N LEU A 134 -30.77 -13.30 2.70
CA LEU A 134 -29.87 -14.26 3.31
C LEU A 134 -29.66 -15.51 2.45
N GLY A 135 -30.68 -15.98 1.74
CA GLY A 135 -30.60 -17.10 0.78
C GLY A 135 -29.71 -16.72 -0.42
N GLU A 136 -29.90 -15.52 -0.97
CA GLU A 136 -29.05 -14.99 -2.05
C GLU A 136 -27.59 -14.78 -1.59
N ILE A 137 -27.37 -14.39 -0.33
CA ILE A 137 -26.03 -14.27 0.25
C ILE A 137 -25.41 -15.65 0.51
N ILE A 138 -26.18 -16.63 0.97
CA ILE A 138 -25.70 -18.00 1.18
C ILE A 138 -25.39 -18.67 -0.16
N GLU A 139 -26.21 -18.45 -1.19
CA GLU A 139 -25.99 -18.96 -2.54
C GLU A 139 -24.76 -18.29 -3.17
N ALA A 140 -24.61 -16.96 -3.06
CA ALA A 140 -23.39 -16.27 -3.50
C ALA A 140 -22.14 -16.70 -2.70
N VAL A 141 -22.27 -16.99 -1.40
CA VAL A 141 -21.17 -17.52 -0.58
C VAL A 141 -20.87 -18.97 -0.92
N ALA A 142 -21.87 -19.77 -1.27
CA ALA A 142 -21.71 -21.13 -1.77
C ALA A 142 -21.04 -21.12 -3.15
N ASP A 143 -21.42 -20.23 -4.05
CA ASP A 143 -20.77 -20.02 -5.35
C ASP A 143 -19.30 -19.60 -5.18
N ILE A 144 -18.99 -18.75 -4.19
CA ILE A 144 -17.61 -18.36 -3.84
C ILE A 144 -16.84 -19.53 -3.19
N ALA A 145 -17.52 -20.38 -2.40
CA ALA A 145 -16.95 -21.57 -1.78
C ALA A 145 -16.70 -22.70 -2.81
N ASP A 146 -17.57 -22.83 -3.82
CA ASP A 146 -17.44 -23.76 -4.93
C ASP A 146 -16.32 -23.32 -5.90
N MET A 147 -16.13 -22.01 -6.05
CA MET A 147 -14.90 -21.45 -6.66
C MET A 147 -13.63 -21.75 -5.84
N HIS A 148 -13.73 -22.03 -4.53
CA HIS A 148 -12.59 -22.25 -3.64
C HIS A 148 -12.35 -23.71 -3.21
N ILE A 149 -13.12 -24.69 -3.69
CA ILE A 149 -12.90 -26.10 -3.38
C ILE A 149 -12.89 -26.94 -4.66
N ASN A 150 -11.78 -26.84 -5.39
CA ASN A 150 -11.25 -27.97 -6.16
C ASN A 150 -9.71 -27.99 -6.16
N VAL A 151 -9.12 -27.60 -5.03
CA VAL A 151 -7.72 -27.93 -4.76
C VAL A 151 -7.72 -28.92 -3.61
N PRO A 152 -7.45 -30.22 -3.86
CA PRO A 152 -7.30 -31.18 -2.77
C PRO A 152 -6.20 -30.66 -1.85
N ILE A 153 -6.40 -30.79 -0.53
CA ILE A 153 -5.40 -30.41 0.46
C ILE A 153 -4.19 -31.31 0.25
N LEU A 154 -3.24 -30.83 -0.56
CA LEU A 154 -2.01 -31.55 -0.89
C LEU A 154 -1.17 -31.69 0.38
N THR A 155 -0.67 -32.90 0.63
CA THR A 155 0.32 -33.14 1.70
C THR A 155 1.61 -32.38 1.41
N LEU A 156 2.45 -32.16 2.44
CA LEU A 156 3.72 -31.43 2.27
C LEU A 156 4.59 -32.06 1.18
N GLU A 157 4.60 -33.39 1.09
CA GLU A 157 5.34 -34.17 0.08
C GLU A 157 4.80 -33.96 -1.34
N GLN A 158 3.47 -33.89 -1.49
CA GLN A 158 2.85 -33.60 -2.78
C GLN A 158 3.12 -32.15 -3.22
N ARG A 159 3.12 -31.20 -2.28
CA ARG A 159 3.49 -29.80 -2.55
C ARG A 159 4.96 -29.67 -2.93
N GLU A 160 5.84 -30.46 -2.32
CA GLU A 160 7.27 -30.51 -2.66
C GLU A 160 7.50 -31.08 -4.07
N ALA A 161 6.72 -32.09 -4.48
CA ALA A 161 6.79 -32.69 -5.82
C ALA A 161 6.32 -31.75 -6.94
N MET A 162 5.53 -30.73 -6.61
CA MET A 162 5.02 -29.73 -7.56
C MET A 162 5.91 -28.48 -7.67
N LEU A 163 7.01 -28.41 -6.92
CA LEU A 163 7.97 -27.29 -7.01
C LEU A 163 8.74 -27.34 -8.33
N ASN A 164 8.85 -26.18 -9.00
CA ASN A 164 9.75 -26.08 -10.14
C ASN A 164 11.23 -26.12 -9.70
N VAL A 165 12.15 -26.27 -10.66
CA VAL A 165 13.59 -26.49 -10.40
C VAL A 165 14.19 -25.41 -9.49
N ASP A 166 13.81 -24.14 -9.69
CA ASP A 166 14.33 -23.04 -8.88
C ASP A 166 13.72 -23.00 -7.47
N GLN A 167 12.43 -23.27 -7.35
CA GLN A 167 11.74 -23.35 -6.07
C GLN A 167 12.25 -24.52 -5.23
N LYS A 168 12.46 -25.69 -5.86
CA LYS A 168 13.03 -26.87 -5.21
C LYS A 168 14.43 -26.59 -4.70
N ARG A 169 15.27 -25.92 -5.51
CA ARG A 169 16.63 -25.50 -5.10
C ARG A 169 16.63 -24.57 -3.88
N ILE A 170 15.63 -23.69 -3.75
CA ILE A 170 15.50 -22.80 -2.57
C ILE A 170 14.99 -23.60 -1.36
N PHE A 171 14.00 -24.46 -1.56
CA PHE A 171 13.44 -25.31 -0.51
C PHE A 171 14.50 -26.24 0.10
N ASP A 172 15.31 -26.91 -0.74
CA ASP A 172 16.40 -27.79 -0.31
C ASP A 172 17.45 -27.04 0.50
N LYS A 173 17.75 -25.78 0.14
CA LYS A 173 18.69 -24.95 0.91
C LYS A 173 18.17 -24.59 2.29
N ILE A 174 16.87 -24.39 2.45
CA ILE A 174 16.26 -24.06 3.75
C ILE A 174 16.21 -25.32 4.63
N LYS A 175 15.90 -26.48 4.04
CA LYS A 175 15.83 -27.77 4.75
C LYS A 175 17.16 -28.22 5.36
N VAL A 176 18.29 -27.74 4.86
CA VAL A 176 19.63 -28.02 5.40
C VAL A 176 20.01 -27.07 6.55
N ILE A 177 19.28 -25.96 6.73
CA ILE A 177 19.51 -24.96 7.77
C ILE A 177 18.67 -25.25 9.03
N LEU A 178 17.64 -26.08 8.90
CA LEU A 178 16.79 -26.58 9.98
C LEU A 178 17.25 -27.98 10.41
#